data_AF-A0A1F6C1A4-F1
#
_entry.id   AF-A0A1F6C1A4-F1
#
_cell.length_a   1.000
_cell.length_b   1.000
_cell.length_c   1.000
_cell.angle_alpha   90.00
_cell.angle_beta   90.00
_cell.angle_gamma   90.00
#
_symmetry.space_group_name_H-M   'P 1'
#
loop_
_entity.id
_entity.type
_entity.pdbx_description
1 polymer ?
#
loop_
_entity_poly.entity_id
_entity_poly.type
_entity_poly.pdbx_seq_one_letter_code
_entity_poly.pdbx_strand_id
1 'polypeptide(L)'
;MYIFTIPALFYFVPQVWNKKIIWKILALTAGFLFIFDTLPFSLHFLTYAKYLPNNFNKTLDFVIKDIKSKPDKRANIFLAETEICGANQAWAYFKFSEFLLYKGLTAEQFDLKSNQKKTPDCDSSIHDTKVSLDRFTVFQYGPASKIAKGDYLIVTPEITDEIKNNSNKDYLESLNNEHDLVFRTRSAFAFPMLNLKEIIRYFLSVGASPGQKLFGVSQKRPFMRWPDFYVFIHK
;
A
#
# COMPACT_ATOMS: atom_id res chain seq x y z
N MET A 1 18.69 -16.44 -28.04
CA MET A 1 19.80 -15.51 -28.37
C MET A 1 20.88 -15.43 -27.28
N TYR A 2 20.56 -15.63 -25.99
CA TYR A 2 21.55 -15.61 -24.89
C TYR A 2 22.41 -16.88 -24.70
N ILE A 3 22.12 -17.98 -25.41
CA ILE A 3 22.89 -19.24 -25.29
C ILE A 3 24.24 -19.15 -26.02
N PHE A 4 24.33 -18.37 -27.10
CA PHE A 4 25.57 -18.23 -27.89
C PHE A 4 26.62 -17.31 -27.24
N THR A 5 26.26 -16.51 -26.24
CA THR A 5 27.21 -15.67 -25.50
C THR A 5 27.93 -16.43 -24.38
N ILE A 6 27.40 -17.58 -23.96
CA ILE A 6 27.94 -18.39 -22.85
C ILE A 6 29.34 -18.95 -23.15
N PRO A 7 29.63 -19.55 -24.33
CA PRO A 7 30.97 -20.07 -24.64
C PRO A 7 32.03 -18.96 -24.70
N ALA A 8 31.67 -17.79 -25.25
CA ALA A 8 32.57 -16.64 -25.29
C ALA A 8 32.88 -16.12 -23.88
N LEU A 9 31.87 -16.05 -22.99
CA LEU A 9 32.10 -15.72 -21.59
C LEU A 9 33.05 -16.71 -20.91
N PHE A 10 32.86 -18.01 -21.06
CA PHE A 10 33.77 -19.00 -20.46
C PHE A 10 35.19 -18.99 -21.03
N TYR A 11 35.38 -18.63 -22.30
CA TYR A 11 36.71 -18.51 -22.91
C TYR A 11 37.46 -17.27 -22.42
N PHE A 12 36.79 -16.11 -22.36
CA PHE A 12 37.43 -14.85 -22.00
C PHE A 12 37.51 -14.61 -20.50
N VAL A 13 36.56 -15.11 -19.70
CA VAL A 13 36.56 -14.89 -18.25
C VAL A 13 37.91 -15.27 -17.61
N PRO A 14 38.48 -16.47 -17.80
CA PRO A 14 39.75 -16.86 -17.17
C PRO A 14 40.95 -15.99 -17.56
N GLN A 15 41.01 -15.54 -18.82
CA GLN A 15 42.12 -14.71 -19.32
C GLN A 15 42.11 -13.30 -18.73
N VAL A 16 40.92 -12.77 -18.48
CA VAL A 16 40.74 -11.39 -18.04
C VAL A 16 40.68 -11.38 -16.49
N TRP A 17 40.18 -12.44 -15.84
CA TRP A 17 40.08 -12.64 -14.38
C TRP A 17 41.38 -12.47 -13.58
N ASN A 18 42.54 -12.77 -14.19
CA ASN A 18 43.85 -12.56 -13.56
C ASN A 18 44.30 -11.09 -13.55
N LYS A 19 43.59 -10.18 -14.25
CA LYS A 19 43.91 -8.76 -14.26
C LYS A 19 43.30 -8.07 -13.05
N LYS A 20 44.14 -7.55 -12.16
CA LYS A 20 43.75 -6.76 -10.97
C LYS A 20 42.76 -5.62 -11.28
N ILE A 21 42.77 -5.08 -12.49
CA ILE A 21 41.87 -4.00 -12.91
C ILE A 21 40.40 -4.42 -12.94
N ILE A 22 40.08 -5.66 -13.32
CA ILE A 22 38.69 -6.13 -13.35
C ILE A 22 38.12 -6.24 -11.96
N TRP A 23 38.88 -6.82 -11.04
CA TRP A 23 38.44 -6.92 -9.65
C TRP A 23 38.16 -5.54 -9.05
N LYS A 24 38.97 -4.53 -9.39
CA LYS A 24 38.70 -3.14 -9.00
C LYS A 24 37.37 -2.63 -9.59
N ILE A 25 37.14 -2.86 -10.89
CA ILE A 25 35.89 -2.45 -11.56
C ILE A 25 34.68 -3.19 -10.96
N LEU A 26 34.75 -4.51 -10.79
CA LEU A 26 33.68 -5.31 -10.20
C LEU A 26 33.39 -4.89 -8.76
N ALA A 27 34.42 -4.69 -7.93
CA ALA A 27 34.25 -4.23 -6.56
C ALA A 27 33.63 -2.83 -6.51
N LEU A 28 34.03 -1.93 -7.41
CA LEU A 28 33.46 -0.59 -7.51
C LEU A 28 31.99 -0.63 -7.95
N THR A 29 31.66 -1.41 -8.99
CA THR A 29 30.28 -1.59 -9.45
C THR A 29 29.41 -2.25 -8.38
N ALA A 30 29.91 -3.29 -7.71
CA ALA A 30 29.20 -3.95 -6.62
C ALA A 30 28.97 -2.99 -5.44
N GLY A 31 29.99 -2.22 -5.05
CA GLY A 31 29.87 -1.19 -4.02
C GLY A 31 28.86 -0.10 -4.39
N PHE A 32 28.87 0.34 -5.65
CA PHE A 32 27.90 1.30 -6.17
C PHE A 32 26.46 0.75 -6.09
N LEU A 33 26.21 -0.45 -6.62
CA LEU A 33 24.89 -1.08 -6.55
C LEU A 33 24.45 -1.33 -5.10
N PHE A 34 25.37 -1.72 -4.23
CA PHE A 34 25.06 -1.90 -2.81
C PHE A 34 24.62 -0.60 -2.15
N ILE A 35 25.36 0.50 -2.35
CA ILE A 35 25.09 1.80 -1.72
C ILE A 35 23.83 2.47 -2.28
N PHE A 36 23.60 2.39 -3.59
CA PHE A 36 22.55 3.15 -4.28
C PHE A 36 21.29 2.35 -4.62
N ASP A 37 21.31 1.03 -4.48
CA ASP A 37 20.17 0.17 -4.80
C ASP A 37 19.81 -0.74 -3.63
N THR A 38 20.72 -1.61 -3.20
CA THR A 38 20.41 -2.64 -2.20
C THR A 38 20.19 -2.05 -0.81
N LEU A 39 21.12 -1.24 -0.29
CA LEU A 39 21.06 -0.69 1.06
C LEU A 39 19.82 0.21 1.27
N PRO A 40 19.49 1.17 0.38
CA PRO A 40 18.29 1.99 0.55
C PRO A 40 17.00 1.17 0.45
N PHE A 41 16.94 0.19 -0.46
CA PHE A 41 15.80 -0.71 -0.59
C PHE A 41 15.61 -1.58 0.67
N SER A 42 16.69 -2.10 1.24
CA SER A 42 16.65 -2.85 2.50
C SER A 42 16.19 -1.97 3.66
N LEU A 43 16.67 -0.74 3.78
CA LEU A 43 16.22 0.21 4.80
C LEU A 43 14.73 0.55 4.63
N HIS A 44 14.27 0.76 3.40
CA HIS A 44 12.85 0.95 3.10
C HIS A 44 12.03 -0.25 3.58
N PHE A 45 12.41 -1.47 3.19
CA PHE A 45 11.67 -2.67 3.57
C PHE A 45 11.66 -2.90 5.10
N LEU A 46 12.80 -2.72 5.77
CA LEU A 46 12.91 -2.86 7.22
C LEU A 46 12.02 -1.86 7.95
N THR A 47 12.04 -0.60 7.53
CA THR A 47 11.20 0.43 8.14
C THR A 47 9.71 0.18 7.83
N TYR A 48 9.36 -0.18 6.60
CA TYR A 48 8.00 -0.51 6.21
C TYR A 48 7.45 -1.71 7.02
N ALA A 49 8.21 -2.80 7.10
CA ALA A 49 7.85 -3.99 7.87
C ALA A 49 7.71 -3.73 9.37
N LYS A 50 8.46 -2.75 9.91
CA LYS A 50 8.34 -2.33 11.31
C LYS A 50 7.13 -1.43 11.55
N TYR A 51 6.91 -0.44 10.69
CA TYR A 51 5.89 0.58 10.90
C TYR A 51 4.48 0.10 10.54
N LEU A 52 4.33 -0.66 9.45
CA LEU A 52 3.02 -1.12 8.97
C LEU A 52 2.21 -1.85 10.07
N PRO A 53 2.70 -2.93 10.71
CA PRO A 53 1.93 -3.64 11.73
C PRO A 53 1.70 -2.79 13.00
N ASN A 54 2.66 -1.95 13.38
CA ASN A 54 2.53 -1.06 14.53
C ASN A 54 1.46 0.02 14.29
N ASN A 55 1.46 0.64 13.12
CA ASN A 55 0.51 1.67 12.74
C ASN A 55 -0.89 1.07 12.53
N PHE A 56 -0.97 -0.12 11.95
CA PHE A 56 -2.21 -0.89 11.86
C PHE A 56 -2.81 -1.14 13.26
N ASN A 57 -2.00 -1.65 14.20
CA ASN A 57 -2.44 -1.87 15.59
C ASN A 57 -2.92 -0.59 16.28
N LYS A 58 -2.18 0.51 16.15
CA LYS A 58 -2.58 1.81 16.72
C LYS A 58 -3.89 2.33 16.13
N THR A 59 -4.10 2.11 14.84
CA THR A 59 -5.33 2.48 14.14
C THR A 59 -6.51 1.69 14.68
N LEU A 60 -6.35 0.36 14.85
CA LEU A 60 -7.37 -0.48 15.46
C LEU A 60 -7.66 -0.06 16.90
N ASP A 61 -6.62 0.20 17.71
CA ASP A 61 -6.81 0.63 19.11
C ASP A 61 -7.59 1.94 19.21
N PHE A 62 -7.30 2.89 18.31
CA PHE A 62 -8.06 4.13 18.19
C PHE A 62 -9.52 3.85 17.82
N VAL A 63 -9.77 3.13 16.73
CA VAL A 63 -11.13 2.83 16.23
C VAL A 63 -11.96 2.11 17.29
N ILE A 64 -11.39 1.11 17.96
CA ILE A 64 -12.08 0.33 19.00
C ILE A 64 -12.42 1.20 20.20
N LYS A 65 -11.45 2.01 20.67
CA LYS A 65 -11.68 2.93 21.79
C LYS A 65 -12.79 3.92 21.46
N ASP A 66 -12.76 4.47 20.24
CA ASP A 66 -13.74 5.45 19.79
C ASP A 66 -15.14 4.84 19.66
N ILE A 67 -15.29 3.68 19.01
CA ILE A 67 -16.57 2.95 18.90
C ILE A 67 -17.14 2.60 20.28
N LYS A 68 -16.31 2.10 21.21
CA LYS A 68 -16.75 1.75 22.56
C LYS A 68 -17.19 2.97 23.38
N SER A 69 -16.69 4.16 23.04
CA SER A 69 -17.07 5.41 23.71
C SER A 69 -18.36 6.03 23.19
N LYS A 70 -18.84 5.62 22.01
CA LYS A 70 -20.10 6.11 21.41
C LYS A 70 -21.34 5.51 22.10
N PRO A 71 -22.44 6.26 22.23
CA PRO A 71 -23.67 5.79 22.87
C PRO A 71 -24.34 4.63 22.12
N ASP A 72 -24.35 4.67 20.78
CA ASP A 72 -24.95 3.62 19.93
C ASP A 72 -24.05 2.39 19.75
N LYS A 73 -22.75 2.51 20.10
CA LYS A 73 -21.71 1.45 20.01
C LYS A 73 -21.61 0.70 18.67
N ARG A 74 -22.34 1.14 17.64
CA ARG A 74 -22.33 0.61 16.27
C ARG A 74 -21.67 1.61 15.33
N ALA A 75 -20.84 1.10 14.41
CA ALA A 75 -20.14 1.92 13.44
C ALA A 75 -20.03 1.25 12.07
N ASN A 76 -20.21 2.02 11.00
CA ASN A 76 -19.80 1.56 9.67
C ASN A 76 -18.37 2.03 9.40
N ILE A 77 -17.55 1.13 8.86
CA ILE A 77 -16.15 1.39 8.56
C ILE A 77 -15.93 1.11 7.07
N PHE A 78 -15.40 2.11 6.38
CA PHE A 78 -15.00 2.04 4.98
C PHE A 78 -13.47 2.05 4.90
N LEU A 79 -12.89 1.20 4.05
CA LEU A 79 -11.47 1.30 3.69
C LEU A 79 -11.38 2.07 2.38
N ALA A 80 -10.79 3.26 2.44
CA ALA A 80 -10.74 4.17 1.30
C ALA A 80 -10.05 3.48 0.12
N GLU A 81 -10.76 3.43 -1.01
CA GLU A 81 -10.18 3.10 -2.32
C GLU A 81 -9.41 1.78 -2.30
N THR A 82 -9.92 0.86 -1.49
CA THR A 82 -9.46 -0.51 -1.38
C THR A 82 -10.34 -1.34 -2.31
N GLU A 83 -9.73 -1.89 -3.35
CA GLU A 83 -10.44 -2.74 -4.31
C GLU A 83 -11.09 -3.93 -3.59
N ILE A 84 -12.35 -4.21 -3.94
CA ILE A 84 -13.11 -5.33 -3.36
C ILE A 84 -13.14 -6.56 -4.28
N CYS A 85 -12.64 -6.43 -5.52
CA CYS A 85 -12.72 -7.44 -6.57
C CYS A 85 -11.34 -7.93 -6.97
N GLY A 86 -10.98 -9.13 -6.50
CA GLY A 86 -9.69 -9.76 -6.77
C GLY A 86 -9.19 -10.54 -5.56
N ALA A 87 -8.60 -11.71 -5.81
CA ALA A 87 -8.20 -12.68 -4.78
C ALA A 87 -7.31 -12.10 -3.66
N ASN A 88 -6.53 -11.06 -3.95
CA ASN A 88 -5.61 -10.44 -2.99
C ASN A 88 -6.18 -9.20 -2.26
N GLN A 89 -7.31 -8.64 -2.71
CA GLN A 89 -7.72 -7.29 -2.32
C GLN A 89 -8.83 -7.31 -1.25
N ALA A 90 -9.70 -8.33 -1.29
CA ALA A 90 -10.66 -8.60 -0.21
C ALA A 90 -9.96 -8.92 1.14
N TRP A 91 -8.67 -9.29 1.12
CA TRP A 91 -7.88 -9.56 2.32
C TRP A 91 -7.69 -8.35 3.24
N ALA A 92 -7.70 -7.13 2.70
CA ALA A 92 -7.58 -5.93 3.53
C ALA A 92 -8.78 -5.80 4.48
N TYR A 93 -9.99 -5.93 3.93
CA TYR A 93 -11.23 -5.96 4.70
C TYR A 93 -11.28 -7.15 5.67
N PHE A 94 -10.85 -8.33 5.23
CA PHE A 94 -10.81 -9.51 6.09
C PHE A 94 -9.88 -9.36 7.29
N LYS A 95 -8.65 -8.90 7.05
CA LYS A 95 -7.70 -8.63 8.13
C LYS A 95 -8.27 -7.57 9.07
N PHE A 96 -8.89 -6.53 8.54
CA PHE A 96 -9.50 -5.50 9.39
C PHE A 96 -10.60 -6.08 10.28
N SER A 97 -11.53 -6.87 9.74
CA SER A 97 -12.61 -7.47 10.54
C SER A 97 -12.09 -8.46 11.56
N GLU A 98 -11.17 -9.35 11.19
CA GLU A 98 -10.61 -10.35 12.09
C GLU A 98 -9.90 -9.69 13.28
N PHE A 99 -9.09 -8.66 13.05
CA PHE A 99 -8.39 -7.98 14.13
C PHE A 99 -9.31 -7.12 15.01
N LEU A 100 -10.37 -6.51 14.45
CA LEU A 100 -11.39 -5.82 15.25
C LEU A 100 -12.14 -6.79 16.17
N LEU A 101 -12.50 -7.97 15.66
CA LEU A 101 -13.12 -9.04 16.45
C LEU A 101 -12.15 -9.55 17.53
N TYR A 102 -10.90 -9.84 17.15
CA TYR A 102 -9.86 -10.33 18.07
C TYR A 102 -9.59 -9.35 19.23
N LYS A 103 -9.60 -8.04 18.95
CA LYS A 103 -9.42 -7.00 19.98
C LYS A 103 -10.70 -6.65 20.76
N GLY A 104 -11.78 -7.43 20.57
CA GLY A 104 -12.96 -7.43 21.42
C GLY A 104 -14.05 -6.44 21.02
N LEU A 105 -14.23 -6.17 19.73
CA LEU A 105 -15.53 -5.75 19.19
C LEU A 105 -16.35 -6.98 18.79
N THR A 106 -17.67 -6.88 18.85
CA THR A 106 -18.57 -7.89 18.27
C THR A 106 -19.02 -7.48 16.87
N ALA A 107 -19.50 -8.44 16.07
CA ALA A 107 -20.06 -8.16 14.74
C ALA A 107 -21.33 -7.27 14.78
N GLU A 108 -21.92 -7.05 15.95
CA GLU A 108 -23.06 -6.13 16.12
C GLU A 108 -22.60 -4.68 16.28
N GLN A 109 -21.36 -4.47 16.72
CA GLN A 109 -20.77 -3.16 17.00
C GLN A 109 -20.09 -2.52 15.79
N PHE A 110 -19.88 -3.27 14.72
CA PHE A 110 -19.34 -2.68 13.49
C PHE A 110 -19.77 -3.44 12.25
N ASP A 111 -19.81 -2.72 11.13
CA ASP A 111 -19.96 -3.30 9.81
C ASP A 111 -18.89 -2.73 8.87
N LEU A 112 -18.31 -3.59 8.04
CA LEU A 112 -17.37 -3.16 7.00
C LEU A 112 -18.14 -2.95 5.70
N LYS A 113 -17.98 -1.77 5.11
CA LYS A 113 -18.67 -1.36 3.87
C LYS A 113 -17.67 -0.87 2.84
N SER A 114 -18.09 -0.88 1.58
CA SER A 114 -17.34 -0.33 0.46
C SER A 114 -18.20 0.63 -0.35
N ASN A 115 -17.58 1.69 -0.85
CA ASN A 115 -18.16 2.61 -1.82
C ASN A 115 -18.06 2.09 -3.27
N GLN A 116 -17.51 0.89 -3.47
CA GLN A 116 -17.45 0.22 -4.77
C GLN A 116 -18.60 -0.78 -4.92
N LYS A 117 -19.14 -0.90 -6.14
CA LYS A 117 -20.19 -1.88 -6.46
C LYS A 117 -19.59 -3.27 -6.58
N LYS A 118 -20.17 -4.26 -5.89
CA LYS A 118 -19.79 -5.65 -6.02
C LYS A 118 -20.67 -6.37 -7.03
N THR A 119 -20.11 -6.75 -8.18
CA THR A 119 -20.80 -7.50 -9.23
C THR A 119 -20.64 -9.02 -9.03
N PRO A 120 -21.49 -9.87 -9.65
CA PRO A 120 -21.32 -11.32 -9.60
C PRO A 120 -19.97 -11.82 -10.15
N ASP A 121 -19.36 -11.06 -11.07
CA ASP A 121 -18.03 -11.37 -11.65
C ASP A 121 -16.87 -10.99 -10.70
N CYS A 122 -17.18 -10.40 -9.55
CA CYS A 122 -16.22 -10.01 -8.54
C CYS A 122 -15.82 -11.24 -7.70
N ASP A 123 -14.74 -11.91 -8.11
CA ASP A 123 -14.17 -12.99 -7.32
C ASP A 123 -13.49 -12.43 -6.07
N SER A 124 -14.23 -12.43 -4.97
CA SER A 124 -13.73 -12.10 -3.63
C SER A 124 -13.55 -13.37 -2.79
N SER A 125 -13.28 -14.52 -3.41
CA SER A 125 -13.23 -15.80 -2.73
C SER A 125 -12.10 -15.85 -1.70
N ILE A 126 -12.44 -15.50 -0.46
CA ILE A 126 -11.62 -15.82 0.71
C ILE A 126 -12.11 -17.17 1.21
N HIS A 127 -11.54 -18.23 0.63
CA HIS A 127 -11.83 -19.60 1.05
C HIS A 127 -11.18 -19.91 2.41
N ASP A 128 -11.74 -20.86 3.16
CA ASP A 128 -11.18 -21.41 4.41
C ASP A 128 -10.97 -20.43 5.57
N THR A 129 -11.93 -19.55 5.83
CA THR A 129 -11.89 -18.67 7.02
C THR A 129 -12.76 -19.21 8.15
N LYS A 130 -12.26 -19.11 9.39
CA LYS A 130 -13.02 -19.45 10.61
C LYS A 130 -14.13 -18.44 10.92
N VAL A 131 -14.07 -17.26 10.31
CA VAL A 131 -14.98 -16.14 10.54
C VAL A 131 -16.04 -16.13 9.46
N SER A 132 -17.31 -16.13 9.87
CA SER A 132 -18.45 -15.98 8.97
C SER A 132 -18.41 -14.59 8.29
N LEU A 133 -17.98 -14.54 7.04
CA LEU A 133 -17.81 -13.30 6.27
C LEU A 133 -19.13 -12.66 5.83
N ASP A 134 -20.17 -13.46 5.74
CA ASP A 134 -21.55 -13.05 5.46
C ASP A 134 -22.08 -11.99 6.45
N ARG A 135 -21.44 -11.81 7.60
CA ARG A 135 -21.82 -10.79 8.60
C ARG A 135 -21.44 -9.37 8.23
N PHE A 136 -20.53 -9.18 7.27
CA PHE A 136 -20.10 -7.85 6.83
C PHE A 136 -20.60 -7.55 5.43
N THR A 137 -21.13 -6.35 5.27
CA THR A 137 -21.77 -5.91 4.01
C THR A 137 -20.77 -5.89 2.85
N VAL A 138 -19.49 -5.60 3.08
CA VAL A 138 -18.44 -5.61 2.05
C VAL A 138 -18.26 -6.97 1.36
N PHE A 139 -18.58 -8.07 2.04
CA PHE A 139 -18.47 -9.41 1.45
C PHE A 139 -19.75 -9.85 0.73
N GLN A 140 -20.86 -9.13 0.89
CA GLN A 140 -22.12 -9.43 0.23
C GLN A 140 -22.21 -8.79 -1.15
N TYR A 141 -22.96 -9.42 -2.07
CA TYR A 141 -23.29 -8.80 -3.35
C TYR A 141 -24.31 -7.68 -3.15
N GLY A 142 -24.09 -6.53 -3.78
CA GLY A 142 -24.99 -5.40 -3.59
C GLY A 142 -24.51 -4.11 -4.26
N PRO A 143 -25.35 -3.07 -4.23
CA PRO A 143 -24.96 -1.74 -4.66
C PRO A 143 -23.85 -1.17 -3.77
N ALA A 144 -23.08 -0.22 -4.30
CA ALA A 144 -22.13 0.55 -3.51
C ALA A 144 -22.82 1.21 -2.32
N SER A 145 -22.24 1.08 -1.13
CA SER A 145 -22.73 1.76 0.06
C SER A 145 -22.32 3.23 0.01
N LYS A 146 -23.25 4.14 0.31
CA LYS A 146 -22.94 5.55 0.49
C LYS A 146 -22.40 5.77 1.90
N ILE A 147 -21.33 6.56 2.01
CA ILE A 147 -20.78 6.99 3.30
C ILE A 147 -21.78 7.98 3.90
N ALA A 148 -22.24 7.70 5.12
CA ALA A 148 -23.16 8.55 5.86
C ALA A 148 -22.45 9.26 7.01
N LYS A 149 -23.09 10.31 7.55
CA LYS A 149 -22.59 11.06 8.70
C LYS A 149 -22.24 10.14 9.87
N GLY A 150 -21.04 10.29 10.42
CA GLY A 150 -20.55 9.50 11.54
C GLY A 150 -19.87 8.17 11.17
N ASP A 151 -19.90 7.78 9.89
CA ASP A 151 -19.16 6.62 9.38
C ASP A 151 -17.66 6.91 9.35
N TYR A 152 -16.85 5.86 9.56
CA TYR A 152 -15.41 5.95 9.48
C TYR A 152 -14.94 5.70 8.06
N LEU A 153 -14.02 6.54 7.58
CA LEU A 153 -13.26 6.32 6.37
C LEU A 153 -11.78 6.17 6.75
N ILE A 154 -11.25 4.97 6.56
CA ILE A 154 -9.86 4.64 6.89
C ILE A 154 -9.05 4.59 5.60
N VAL A 155 -8.12 5.52 5.47
CA VAL A 155 -7.14 5.53 4.38
C VAL A 155 -5.97 4.64 4.79
N THR A 156 -5.83 3.50 4.12
CA THR A 156 -4.74 2.54 4.33
C THR A 156 -3.52 2.95 3.47
N PRO A 157 -2.30 2.50 3.79
CA PRO A 157 -1.14 2.76 2.94
C PRO A 157 -1.19 2.01 1.59
N GLU A 158 -2.17 1.12 1.37
CA GLU A 158 -2.28 0.25 0.20
C GLU A 158 -3.26 0.77 -0.88
N ILE A 159 -3.67 2.04 -0.83
CA ILE A 159 -4.59 2.70 -1.80
C ILE A 159 -4.31 2.30 -3.26
N THR A 160 -5.33 2.22 -4.11
CA THR A 160 -5.21 1.94 -5.56
C THR A 160 -4.12 2.74 -6.27
N ASP A 161 -3.57 2.15 -7.34
CA ASP A 161 -2.53 2.75 -8.18
C ASP A 161 -2.96 4.06 -8.85
N GLU A 162 -4.26 4.31 -9.01
CA GLU A 162 -4.81 5.53 -9.59
C GLU A 162 -4.64 6.74 -8.65
N ILE A 163 -4.95 6.58 -7.36
CA ILE A 163 -4.70 7.64 -6.35
C ILE A 163 -3.23 7.74 -6.04
N LYS A 164 -2.47 6.64 -6.11
CA LYS A 164 -1.00 6.69 -6.05
C LYS A 164 -0.39 7.47 -7.22
N ASN A 165 -1.11 7.85 -8.29
CA ASN A 165 -0.53 8.68 -9.35
C ASN A 165 -0.72 10.19 -9.11
N ASN A 166 -1.73 10.55 -8.31
CA ASN A 166 -1.90 11.91 -7.79
C ASN A 166 -1.17 11.98 -6.44
N SER A 167 -0.59 13.11 -6.08
CA SER A 167 0.11 13.23 -4.79
C SER A 167 -0.83 12.78 -3.66
N ASN A 168 -0.43 11.79 -2.84
CA ASN A 168 -1.25 11.33 -1.69
C ASN A 168 -1.75 12.50 -0.83
N LYS A 169 -0.99 13.60 -0.80
CA LYS A 169 -1.37 14.83 -0.10
C LYS A 169 -2.64 15.48 -0.67
N ASP A 170 -2.76 15.58 -1.99
CA ASP A 170 -3.89 16.25 -2.64
C ASP A 170 -5.19 15.47 -2.41
N TYR A 171 -5.09 14.13 -2.42
CA TYR A 171 -6.20 13.25 -2.06
C TYR A 171 -6.59 13.39 -0.58
N LEU A 172 -5.62 13.40 0.34
CA LEU A 172 -5.92 13.61 1.76
C LEU A 172 -6.50 14.99 2.04
N GLU A 173 -6.08 16.02 1.30
CA GLU A 173 -6.63 17.36 1.40
C GLU A 173 -8.07 17.44 0.85
N SER A 174 -8.38 16.73 -0.23
CA SER A 174 -9.75 16.71 -0.77
C SER A 174 -10.75 16.07 0.21
N LEU A 175 -10.31 15.08 1.01
CA LEU A 175 -11.15 14.44 2.04
C LEU A 175 -11.55 15.40 3.17
N ASN A 176 -10.75 16.43 3.48
CA ASN A 176 -11.03 17.36 4.59
C ASN A 176 -12.31 18.19 4.38
N ASN A 177 -12.79 18.30 3.13
CA ASN A 177 -14.01 19.03 2.83
C ASN A 177 -15.23 18.32 3.43
N GLU A 178 -15.31 17.01 3.27
CA GLU A 178 -16.47 16.18 3.64
C GLU A 178 -16.26 15.37 4.93
N HIS A 179 -15.01 15.23 5.38
CA HIS A 179 -14.67 14.41 6.52
C HIS A 179 -13.76 15.17 7.50
N ASP A 180 -13.83 14.79 8.77
CA ASP A 180 -12.93 15.26 9.81
C ASP A 180 -11.84 14.23 10.07
N LEU A 181 -10.57 14.63 9.96
CA LEU A 181 -9.43 13.80 10.33
C LEU A 181 -9.37 13.67 11.86
N VAL A 182 -9.74 12.51 12.39
CA VAL A 182 -9.76 12.25 13.84
C VAL A 182 -8.53 11.54 14.36
N PHE A 183 -7.82 10.80 13.50
CA PHE A 183 -6.61 10.09 13.88
C PHE A 183 -5.66 9.90 12.71
N ARG A 184 -4.36 9.99 13.00
CA ARG A 184 -3.31 9.63 12.05
C ARG A 184 -2.15 8.96 12.77
N THR A 185 -1.58 7.96 12.12
CA THR A 185 -0.28 7.43 12.50
C THR A 185 0.84 8.25 11.88
N ARG A 186 2.07 8.11 12.40
CA ARG A 186 3.25 8.80 11.88
C ARG A 186 4.44 7.87 11.89
N SER A 187 5.13 7.77 10.76
CA SER A 187 6.33 6.98 10.59
C SER A 187 7.56 7.87 10.47
N ALA A 188 7.96 8.51 11.58
CA ALA A 188 9.00 9.56 11.58
C ALA A 188 10.37 9.12 11.00
N PHE A 189 10.70 7.83 11.09
CA PHE A 189 11.94 7.26 10.55
C PHE A 189 11.70 6.27 9.42
N ALA A 190 10.54 6.33 8.74
CA ALA A 190 10.34 5.51 7.55
C ALA A 190 11.26 5.99 6.43
N PHE A 191 11.90 5.04 5.77
CA PHE A 191 12.86 5.32 4.72
C PHE A 191 12.14 5.26 3.36
N PRO A 192 12.28 6.27 2.48
CA PRO A 192 11.63 6.25 1.17
C PRO A 192 12.19 5.14 0.27
N MET A 193 11.43 4.73 -0.75
CA MET A 193 11.86 3.71 -1.69
C MET A 193 12.87 4.31 -2.70
N LEU A 194 14.14 4.39 -2.29
CA LEU A 194 15.24 4.98 -3.06
C LEU A 194 16.06 3.92 -3.79
N ASN A 195 15.47 3.19 -4.71
CA ASN A 195 16.26 2.28 -5.56
C ASN A 195 16.67 2.98 -6.86
N LEU A 196 17.68 2.46 -7.56
CA LEU A 196 18.22 3.10 -8.75
C LEU A 196 17.16 3.27 -9.84
N LYS A 197 16.25 2.30 -9.95
CA LYS A 197 15.12 2.33 -10.89
C LYS A 197 14.18 3.50 -10.62
N GLU A 198 13.80 3.75 -9.37
CA GLU A 198 12.90 4.85 -9.00
C GLU A 198 13.60 6.20 -9.14
N ILE A 199 14.92 6.29 -8.88
CA ILE A 199 15.71 7.49 -9.16
C ILE A 199 15.73 7.80 -10.66
N ILE A 200 16.06 6.81 -11.51
CA ILE A 200 16.04 6.96 -12.97
C ILE A 200 14.65 7.38 -13.43
N ARG A 201 13.60 6.72 -12.93
CA ARG A 201 12.20 7.04 -13.25
C ARG A 201 11.84 8.47 -12.87
N TYR A 202 12.28 8.95 -11.71
CA TYR A 202 12.08 10.33 -11.28
C TYR A 202 12.70 11.31 -12.27
N PHE A 203 13.98 11.14 -12.63
CA PHE A 203 14.64 12.02 -13.59
C PHE A 203 14.00 11.98 -14.98
N LEU A 204 13.60 10.80 -15.46
CA LEU A 204 12.86 10.66 -16.71
C LEU A 204 11.49 11.38 -16.65
N SER A 205 10.84 11.40 -15.48
CA SER A 205 9.54 12.05 -15.31
C SER A 205 9.60 13.58 -15.28
N VAL A 206 10.72 14.15 -14.82
CA VAL A 206 10.92 15.62 -14.76
C VAL A 206 11.10 16.20 -16.17
N GLY A 207 11.74 15.46 -17.08
CA GLY A 207 11.98 15.90 -18.46
C GLY A 207 10.91 15.47 -19.48
N ALA A 208 9.90 14.70 -19.08
CA ALA A 208 8.93 14.13 -20.02
C ALA A 208 7.95 15.17 -20.58
N SER A 209 7.83 15.21 -21.92
CA SER A 209 6.81 16.01 -22.60
C SER A 209 5.39 15.47 -22.35
N PRO A 210 4.32 16.26 -22.53
CA PRO A 210 2.95 15.82 -22.30
C PRO A 210 2.57 14.54 -23.07
N GLY A 211 3.07 14.37 -24.31
CA GLY A 211 2.86 13.15 -25.10
C GLY A 211 3.56 11.91 -24.52
N GLN A 212 4.75 12.06 -23.93
CA GLN A 212 5.48 10.95 -23.29
C GLN A 212 4.85 10.53 -21.95
N LYS A 213 4.16 11.44 -21.27
CA LYS A 213 3.35 11.10 -20.09
C LYS A 213 2.15 10.21 -20.44
N LEU A 214 1.59 10.39 -21.65
CA LEU A 214 0.46 9.62 -22.18
C LEU A 214 0.82 8.15 -22.50
N PHE A 215 2.07 7.87 -22.90
CA PHE A 215 2.57 6.50 -23.17
C PHE A 215 3.06 5.75 -21.91
N GLY A 216 2.78 6.24 -20.71
CA GLY A 216 3.08 5.54 -19.45
C GLY A 216 4.56 5.53 -19.02
N VAL A 217 5.47 6.12 -19.81
CA VAL A 217 6.91 6.24 -19.50
C VAL A 217 7.16 7.08 -18.24
N SER A 218 6.20 7.96 -17.90
CA SER A 218 6.28 8.90 -16.78
C SER A 218 5.01 8.90 -15.92
N GLN A 219 4.56 7.73 -15.44
CA GLN A 219 3.64 7.72 -14.31
C GLN A 219 4.38 8.20 -13.06
N LYS A 220 4.02 9.37 -12.53
CA LYS A 220 4.52 9.91 -11.26
C LYS A 220 4.02 9.00 -10.14
N ARG A 221 4.87 8.10 -9.66
CA ARG A 221 4.62 7.45 -8.36
C ARG A 221 5.17 8.36 -7.26
N PRO A 222 4.47 8.49 -6.12
CA PRO A 222 4.96 9.25 -5.00
C PRO A 222 6.26 8.62 -4.54
N PHE A 223 7.30 9.44 -4.53
CA PHE A 223 8.64 9.09 -4.05
C PHE A 223 8.63 8.62 -2.59
N MET A 224 7.63 9.06 -1.82
CA MET A 224 7.42 8.68 -0.43
C MET A 224 6.11 7.91 -0.28
N ARG A 225 6.24 6.63 0.09
CA ARG A 225 5.12 5.80 0.55
C ARG A 225 5.26 5.62 2.05
N TRP A 226 4.64 6.51 2.80
CA TRP A 226 4.60 6.39 4.25
C TRP A 226 3.61 5.27 4.62
N PRO A 227 4.00 4.31 5.47
CA PRO A 227 3.10 3.26 5.97
C PRO A 227 2.14 3.83 7.04
N ASP A 228 1.57 5.00 6.77
CA ASP A 228 0.71 5.75 7.68
C ASP A 228 -0.75 5.51 7.31
N PHE A 229 -1.55 5.25 8.33
CA PHE A 229 -3.01 5.21 8.30
C PHE A 229 -3.59 6.55 8.72
N TYR A 230 -4.70 6.91 8.08
CA TYR A 230 -5.51 8.09 8.39
C TYR A 230 -6.94 7.64 8.63
N VAL A 231 -7.55 8.10 9.73
CA VAL A 231 -8.94 7.81 10.06
C VAL A 231 -9.71 9.11 10.04
N PHE A 232 -10.72 9.10 9.18
CA PHE A 232 -11.64 10.20 8.97
C PHE A 232 -13.04 9.80 9.48
N ILE A 233 -13.83 10.78 9.91
CA ILE A 233 -15.27 10.61 10.19
C ILE A 233 -16.04 11.54 9.26
N HIS A 234 -17.08 11.03 8.60
CA HIS A 234 -17.92 11.84 7.71
C HIS A 234 -18.79 12.85 8.49
N LYS A 235 -18.87 14.09 7.99
CA LYS A 235 -19.54 15.23 8.63
C LYS A 235 -21.07 15.16 8.64
#